data_AF-A0A0N4VG29-F1
#
_entry.id   AF-A0A0N4VG29-F1
#
_cell.length_a   1.000
_cell.length_b   1.000
_cell.length_c   1.000
_cell.angle_alpha   90.00
_cell.angle_beta   90.00
_cell.angle_gamma   90.00
#
_symmetry.space_group_name_H-M   'P 1'
#
loop_
_entity.id
_entity.type
_entity.pdbx_description
1 polymer ?
#
loop_
_entity_poly.entity_id
_entity_poly.type
_entity_poly.pdbx_seq_one_letter_code
_entity_poly.pdbx_strand_id
1 'polypeptide(L)'
;MDEWWPFGGGQTLRVIAQAVDDARVAFNRQCVHLEAWQIVSYTLSIACLFIWCRRQLKTDRPLAERIRATIFSAVRRIPYVKAQIEEEMEKARKDLEENLHQYDRKKEFYKFLPERGVSPEEIIREAELYDGMSEFKFYDGRVSGAVYSARNETHRKLLEKHEIIINFLQIFDRFVYADNLHPDLFPGCRKMEAEIVRITASLLHGGPGSCGTVTYCGTESIILACLAYRNRAYDRGIYRPEMIVPATAHTAFDKAARLLQIRIRHIPVHKNQRADVGSMKRAITNETCMIVASAPNFTTGTVDNVEAIAELGQRYGIPVHVDACLGGFLLPFMERCDYPVPPFDFRVAGVTSISCDTHKYGFTPKGTSLILYRDATLLHKQYFCNSEWPGGIYATPTLMGTRDGCAIALTWATLLYYGQHGYTDCIRSIVEATHKIRAGIEAIPHLTILGEPSASIIAFCSRKFSIYGLADRMNKLGWSLTSLQNPAGVHICVTQNHTKEGVVEEFLSDLTLTCEELLANPELSIQSRTAAIYNMASVVPDKCLVEEVSYMYLDSCYAMPQPLIVGRTLSTEGRKISLIGGIPPFSGNAFVSQLKSQ
;
A
#
# COMPACT_ATOMS: atom_id res chain seq x y z
N MET A 1 -33.11 25.38 -51.83
CA MET A 1 -32.82 24.17 -51.01
C MET A 1 -33.58 24.36 -49.71
N ASP A 2 -34.91 24.40 -49.80
CA ASP A 2 -35.78 24.98 -48.78
C ASP A 2 -36.85 24.00 -48.34
N GLU A 3 -36.47 22.77 -48.00
CA GLU A 3 -37.44 21.74 -47.60
C GLU A 3 -36.90 20.77 -46.52
N TRP A 4 -36.09 21.26 -45.58
CA TRP A 4 -35.66 20.46 -44.42
C TRP A 4 -35.71 21.30 -43.14
N TRP A 5 -36.90 21.59 -42.61
CA TRP A 5 -37.16 21.67 -41.15
C TRP A 5 -38.67 21.88 -40.85
N PRO A 6 -39.43 20.86 -40.44
CA PRO A 6 -40.74 21.09 -39.85
C PRO A 6 -40.57 21.42 -38.34
N PHE A 7 -41.42 22.31 -37.83
CA PHE A 7 -41.54 22.81 -36.44
C PHE A 7 -40.72 24.07 -36.06
N GLY A 8 -41.41 25.21 -35.96
CA GLY A 8 -41.35 26.22 -34.87
C GLY A 8 -40.04 26.93 -34.49
N GLY A 9 -38.86 26.54 -34.98
CA GLY A 9 -37.56 27.05 -34.51
C GLY A 9 -37.05 28.33 -35.19
N GLY A 10 -37.60 28.69 -36.36
CA GLY A 10 -37.06 29.76 -37.21
C GLY A 10 -37.21 31.19 -36.65
N GLN A 11 -38.29 31.47 -35.91
CA GLN A 11 -38.47 32.77 -35.26
C GLN A 11 -37.57 32.93 -34.04
N THR A 12 -37.43 31.88 -33.22
CA THR A 12 -36.53 31.87 -32.06
C THR A 12 -35.07 32.03 -32.50
N LEU A 13 -34.65 31.34 -33.57
CA LEU A 13 -33.32 31.49 -34.14
C LEU A 13 -33.06 32.90 -34.69
N ARG A 14 -34.06 33.55 -35.32
CA ARG A 14 -33.93 34.94 -35.79
C ARG A 14 -33.83 35.94 -34.64
N VAL A 15 -34.61 35.78 -33.58
CA VAL A 15 -34.53 36.64 -32.39
C VAL A 15 -33.19 36.48 -31.69
N ILE A 16 -32.69 35.24 -31.56
CA ILE A 16 -31.35 34.97 -31.03
C ILE A 16 -30.29 35.61 -31.93
N ALA A 17 -30.39 35.47 -33.25
CA ALA A 17 -29.44 36.06 -34.19
C ALA A 17 -29.42 37.59 -34.11
N GLN A 18 -30.58 38.25 -34.03
CA GLN A 18 -30.67 39.69 -33.86
C GLN A 18 -30.07 40.15 -32.53
N ALA A 19 -30.38 39.45 -31.43
CA ALA A 19 -29.81 39.77 -30.12
C ALA A 19 -28.28 39.60 -30.09
N VAL A 20 -27.75 38.59 -30.77
CA VAL A 20 -26.30 38.39 -30.94
C VAL A 20 -25.69 39.53 -31.75
N ASP A 21 -26.35 39.99 -32.81
CA ASP A 21 -25.84 41.07 -33.64
C ASP A 21 -25.88 42.43 -32.92
N ASP A 22 -26.97 42.73 -32.22
CA ASP A 22 -27.10 43.93 -31.39
C ASP A 22 -26.04 43.94 -30.28
N ALA A 23 -25.78 42.79 -29.65
CA ALA A 23 -24.71 42.63 -28.66
C ALA A 23 -23.32 42.84 -29.28
N ARG A 24 -23.08 42.30 -30.48
CA ARG A 24 -21.83 42.51 -31.23
C ARG A 24 -21.59 43.98 -31.53
N VAL A 25 -22.61 44.68 -32.03
CA VAL A 25 -22.52 46.11 -32.36
C VAL A 25 -22.30 46.96 -31.10
N ALA A 26 -23.01 46.67 -30.02
CA ALA A 26 -22.84 47.35 -28.74
C ALA A 26 -21.43 47.15 -28.16
N PHE A 27 -20.92 45.91 -28.19
CA PHE A 27 -19.56 45.59 -27.75
C PHE A 27 -18.51 46.30 -28.59
N ASN A 28 -18.63 46.26 -29.92
CA ASN A 28 -17.71 46.95 -30.83
C ASN A 28 -17.68 48.46 -30.57
N ARG A 29 -18.84 49.10 -30.35
CA ARG A 29 -18.91 50.53 -29.99
C ARG A 29 -18.15 50.84 -28.70
N GLN A 30 -18.21 49.96 -27.70
CA GLN A 30 -17.44 50.12 -26.46
C GLN A 30 -15.94 49.92 -26.65
N CYS A 31 -15.48 49.26 -27.72
CA CYS A 31 -14.05 49.04 -27.98
C CYS A 31 -13.44 50.00 -29.02
N VAL A 32 -14.21 50.92 -29.61
CA VAL A 32 -13.74 51.86 -30.68
C VAL A 32 -12.56 52.72 -30.25
N HIS A 33 -12.43 53.02 -28.95
CA HIS A 33 -11.36 53.87 -28.41
C HIS A 33 -10.09 53.11 -28.02
N LEU A 34 -10.06 51.78 -28.21
CA LEU A 34 -8.93 50.94 -27.85
C LEU A 34 -8.06 50.62 -29.06
N GLU A 35 -6.74 50.67 -28.88
CA GLU A 35 -5.80 50.23 -29.90
C GLU A 35 -5.79 48.69 -30.01
N ALA A 36 -5.42 48.16 -31.18
CA ALA A 36 -5.47 46.72 -31.45
C ALA A 36 -4.68 45.89 -30.41
N TRP A 37 -3.54 46.39 -29.93
CA TRP A 37 -2.75 45.68 -28.89
C TRP A 37 -3.45 45.67 -27.52
N GLN A 38 -4.24 46.70 -27.19
CA GLN A 38 -4.99 46.77 -25.94
C GLN A 38 -6.13 45.75 -25.94
N ILE A 39 -6.83 45.62 -27.07
CA ILE A 39 -7.89 44.61 -27.25
C ILE A 39 -7.31 43.20 -27.10
N VAL A 40 -6.17 42.91 -27.74
CA VAL A 40 -5.47 41.62 -27.62
C VAL A 40 -5.03 41.37 -26.17
N SER A 41 -4.43 42.37 -25.52
CA SER A 41 -3.95 42.28 -24.13
C SER A 41 -5.08 42.02 -23.13
N TYR A 42 -6.19 42.77 -23.22
CA TYR A 42 -7.35 42.60 -22.36
C TYR A 42 -8.03 41.25 -22.60
N THR A 43 -8.16 40.83 -23.86
CA THR A 43 -8.71 39.51 -24.19
C THR A 43 -7.85 38.39 -23.60
N LEU A 44 -6.52 38.48 -23.75
CA LEU A 44 -5.60 37.50 -23.18
C LEU A 44 -5.65 37.50 -21.65
N SER A 45 -5.70 38.67 -21.02
CA SER A 45 -5.80 38.80 -19.56
C SER A 45 -7.11 38.24 -19.01
N ILE A 46 -8.24 38.52 -19.65
CA ILE A 46 -9.55 37.97 -19.25
C ILE A 46 -9.58 36.46 -19.49
N ALA A 47 -9.06 35.97 -20.61
CA ALA A 47 -8.97 34.53 -20.88
C ALA A 47 -8.08 33.82 -19.84
N CYS A 48 -6.91 34.38 -19.53
CA CYS A 48 -6.02 33.88 -18.50
C CYS A 48 -6.66 33.93 -17.11
N LEU A 49 -7.36 35.02 -16.76
CA LEU A 49 -8.10 35.15 -15.50
C LEU A 49 -9.24 34.14 -15.42
N PHE A 50 -9.98 33.93 -16.51
CA PHE A 50 -11.05 32.94 -16.57
C PHE A 50 -10.50 31.51 -16.44
N ILE A 51 -9.42 31.18 -17.15
CA ILE A 51 -8.74 29.89 -17.03
C ILE A 51 -8.20 29.70 -15.61
N TRP A 52 -7.61 30.75 -15.01
CA TRP A 52 -7.13 30.74 -13.64
C TRP A 52 -8.29 30.51 -12.67
N CYS A 53 -9.36 31.30 -12.72
CA CYS A 53 -10.56 31.16 -11.90
C CYS A 53 -11.18 29.76 -12.06
N ARG A 54 -11.27 29.24 -13.30
CA ARG A 54 -11.78 27.89 -13.55
C ARG A 54 -10.87 26.81 -12.96
N ARG A 55 -9.54 27.00 -12.99
CA ARG A 55 -8.60 26.13 -12.27
C ARG A 55 -8.79 26.24 -10.75
N GLN A 56 -8.98 27.45 -10.22
CA GLN A 56 -9.23 27.66 -8.79
C GLN A 56 -10.50 26.95 -8.33
N LEU A 57 -11.59 27.07 -9.09
CA LEU A 57 -12.90 26.46 -8.81
C LEU A 57 -12.91 24.93 -8.97
N LYS A 58 -12.01 24.38 -9.79
CA LYS A 58 -11.84 22.92 -9.98
C LYS A 58 -10.83 22.29 -9.03
N THR A 59 -10.27 23.04 -8.09
CA THR A 59 -9.29 22.50 -7.13
C THR A 59 -10.02 21.98 -5.88
N ASP A 60 -9.73 20.75 -5.47
CA ASP A 60 -10.41 20.08 -4.35
C ASP A 60 -10.01 20.62 -2.95
N ARG A 61 -8.96 21.46 -2.86
CA ARG A 61 -8.50 22.04 -1.59
C ARG A 61 -9.20 23.37 -1.28
N PRO A 62 -9.72 23.58 -0.06
CA PRO A 62 -10.29 24.85 0.38
C PRO A 62 -9.33 26.02 0.16
N LEU A 63 -9.85 27.19 -0.22
CA LEU A 63 -9.03 28.38 -0.48
C LEU A 63 -8.16 28.78 0.73
N ALA A 64 -8.69 28.62 1.95
CA ALA A 64 -7.97 28.91 3.19
C ALA A 64 -6.71 28.03 3.37
N GLU A 65 -6.80 26.72 3.10
CA GLU A 65 -5.63 25.82 3.17
C GLU A 65 -4.57 26.20 2.15
N ARG A 66 -4.99 26.64 0.96
CA ARG A 66 -4.09 27.03 -0.12
C ARG A 66 -3.34 28.33 0.22
N ILE A 67 -4.05 29.31 0.78
CA ILE A 67 -3.45 30.54 1.28
C ILE A 67 -2.47 30.22 2.41
N ARG A 68 -2.86 29.37 3.38
CA ARG A 68 -1.96 28.91 4.45
C ARG A 68 -0.72 28.23 3.91
N ALA A 69 -0.84 27.31 2.97
CA ALA A 69 0.30 26.63 2.34
C ALA A 69 1.21 27.60 1.58
N THR A 70 0.64 28.59 0.89
CA THR A 70 1.41 29.61 0.16
C THR A 70 2.17 30.52 1.12
N ILE A 71 1.51 30.98 2.19
CA ILE A 71 2.15 31.79 3.25
C ILE A 71 3.25 30.97 3.93
N PHE A 72 2.97 29.72 4.29
CA PHE A 72 3.95 28.84 4.92
C PHE A 72 5.16 28.59 4.01
N SER A 73 4.94 28.34 2.72
CA SER A 73 6.02 28.19 1.73
C SER A 73 6.86 29.47 1.60
N ALA A 74 6.24 30.66 1.68
CA ALA A 74 6.96 31.92 1.70
C ALA A 74 7.79 32.10 2.99
N VAL A 75 7.23 31.76 4.15
CA VAL A 75 7.92 31.78 5.45
C VAL A 75 9.12 30.83 5.46
N ARG A 76 8.98 29.63 4.88
CA ARG A 76 10.06 28.63 4.74
C ARG A 76 11.24 29.15 3.91
N ARG A 77 11.05 30.16 3.05
CA ARG A 77 12.14 30.78 2.26
C ARG A 77 12.92 31.84 3.04
N ILE A 78 12.47 32.24 4.22
CA ILE A 78 13.21 33.17 5.09
C ILE A 78 14.50 32.46 5.55
N PRO A 79 15.70 33.02 5.32
CA PRO A 79 16.97 32.33 5.58
C PRO A 79 17.11 31.75 7.00
N TYR A 80 16.66 32.48 8.02
CA TYR A 80 16.71 32.01 9.42
C TYR A 80 15.79 30.80 9.66
N VAL A 81 14.55 30.86 9.17
CA VAL A 81 13.57 29.77 9.30
C VAL A 81 14.03 28.55 8.51
N LYS A 82 14.56 28.78 7.30
CA LYS A 82 15.14 27.72 6.47
C LYS A 82 16.28 27.00 7.20
N ALA A 83 17.23 27.74 7.77
CA ALA A 83 18.34 27.17 8.52
C ALA A 83 17.88 26.36 9.73
N GLN A 84 16.87 26.85 10.47
CA GLN A 84 16.30 26.13 11.60
C GLN A 84 15.59 24.83 11.17
N ILE A 85 14.83 24.86 10.08
CA ILE A 85 14.19 23.67 9.51
C ILE A 85 15.26 22.66 9.06
N GLU A 86 16.30 23.12 8.36
CA GLU A 86 17.40 22.25 7.91
C GLU A 86 18.14 21.60 9.10
N GLU A 87 18.35 22.34 10.19
CA GLU A 87 18.95 21.79 11.41
C GLU A 87 18.08 20.70 12.06
N GLU A 88 16.77 20.94 12.20
CA GLU A 88 15.84 19.96 12.77
C GLU A 88 15.67 18.74 11.87
N MET A 89 15.62 18.94 10.55
CA MET A 89 15.59 17.85 9.57
C MET A 89 16.86 17.00 9.60
N GLU A 90 18.04 17.63 9.79
CA GLU A 90 19.30 16.90 9.93
C GLU A 90 19.38 16.09 11.22
N LYS A 91 18.82 16.60 12.34
CA LYS A 91 18.66 15.82 13.57
C LYS A 91 17.75 14.62 13.35
N ALA A 92 16.58 14.84 12.74
CA ALA A 92 15.64 13.78 12.41
C ALA A 92 16.27 12.72 11.48
N ARG A 93 17.06 13.13 10.49
CA ARG A 93 17.80 12.23 9.60
C ARG A 93 18.78 11.34 10.37
N LYS A 94 19.61 11.93 11.24
CA LYS A 94 20.56 11.16 12.07
C LYS A 94 19.84 10.18 12.98
N ASP A 95 18.77 10.61 13.63
CA ASP A 95 17.98 9.73 14.49
C ASP A 95 17.37 8.57 13.69
N LEU A 96 16.86 8.81 12.48
CA LEU A 96 16.34 7.76 11.60
C LEU A 96 17.44 6.77 11.18
N GLU A 97 18.60 7.27 10.78
CA GLU A 97 19.76 6.44 10.40
C GLU A 97 20.25 5.60 11.58
N GLU A 98 20.42 6.19 12.76
CA GLU A 98 20.86 5.46 13.95
C GLU A 98 19.88 4.35 14.34
N ASN A 99 18.57 4.62 14.24
CA ASN A 99 17.54 3.63 14.55
C ASN A 99 17.45 2.51 13.49
N LEU A 100 17.61 2.82 12.20
CA LEU A 100 17.60 1.81 11.13
C LEU A 100 18.86 0.94 11.18
N HIS A 101 20.02 1.56 11.31
CA HIS A 101 21.32 0.89 11.31
C HIS A 101 21.70 0.28 12.67
N GLN A 102 20.81 0.30 13.67
CA GLN A 102 21.09 -0.33 14.97
C GLN A 102 21.36 -1.83 14.86
N TYR A 103 20.77 -2.50 13.86
CA TYR A 103 20.92 -3.93 13.61
C TYR A 103 22.13 -4.27 12.73
N ASP A 104 22.72 -3.29 12.05
CA ASP A 104 23.81 -3.47 11.08
C ASP A 104 25.20 -3.57 11.75
N ARG A 105 25.25 -3.57 13.09
CA ARG A 105 26.50 -3.52 13.86
C ARG A 105 27.27 -4.84 13.89
N LYS A 106 26.65 -5.94 13.43
CA LYS A 106 27.23 -7.29 13.50
C LYS A 106 28.26 -7.55 12.39
N LYS A 107 28.20 -6.85 11.26
CA LYS A 107 29.13 -7.04 10.13
C LYS A 107 29.21 -5.80 9.23
N GLU A 108 30.39 -5.55 8.65
CA GLU A 108 30.55 -4.54 7.61
C GLU A 108 29.81 -4.91 6.31
N PHE A 109 29.30 -3.89 5.62
CA PHE A 109 28.64 -4.04 4.33
C PHE A 109 29.61 -4.49 3.23
N TYR A 110 29.15 -5.39 2.35
CA TYR A 110 29.81 -5.63 1.07
C TYR A 110 29.68 -4.38 0.18
N LYS A 111 30.80 -3.70 -0.08
CA LYS A 111 30.84 -2.49 -0.93
C LYS A 111 31.21 -2.79 -2.38
N PHE A 112 31.86 -3.93 -2.60
CA PHE A 112 32.37 -4.37 -3.88
C PHE A 112 32.11 -5.87 -4.03
N LEU A 113 32.01 -6.33 -5.28
CA LEU A 113 32.02 -7.75 -5.57
C LEU A 113 33.37 -8.34 -5.12
N PRO A 114 33.38 -9.49 -4.40
CA PRO A 114 34.64 -10.09 -3.96
C PRO A 114 35.47 -10.52 -5.18
N GLU A 115 36.79 -10.39 -5.09
CA GLU A 115 37.71 -10.75 -6.19
C GLU A 115 37.60 -12.24 -6.59
N ARG A 116 37.17 -13.09 -5.65
CA ARG A 116 36.88 -14.51 -5.87
C ARG A 116 35.51 -14.83 -5.30
N GLY A 117 34.82 -15.79 -5.93
CA GLY A 117 33.54 -16.29 -5.43
C GLY A 117 33.67 -16.83 -4.01
N VAL A 118 32.71 -16.47 -3.17
CA VAL A 118 32.58 -16.97 -1.80
C VAL A 118 32.07 -18.42 -1.86
N SER A 119 32.56 -19.28 -0.97
CA SER A 119 32.10 -20.68 -0.93
C SER A 119 30.62 -20.79 -0.57
N PRO A 120 29.87 -21.79 -1.08
CA PRO A 120 28.46 -21.98 -0.72
C PRO A 120 28.23 -22.05 0.79
N GLU A 121 29.12 -22.71 1.54
CA GLU A 121 29.03 -22.85 3.00
C GLU A 121 29.22 -21.52 3.72
N GLU A 122 30.05 -20.63 3.17
CA GLU A 122 30.20 -19.27 3.68
C GLU A 122 29.00 -18.40 3.31
N ILE A 123 28.47 -18.49 2.08
CA ILE A 123 27.23 -17.79 1.68
C ILE A 123 26.05 -18.17 2.61
N ILE A 124 25.90 -19.45 2.94
CA ILE A 124 24.85 -19.90 3.87
C ILE A 124 25.07 -19.32 5.28
N ARG A 125 26.30 -19.35 5.81
CA ARG A 125 26.62 -18.73 7.10
C ARG A 125 26.35 -17.23 7.11
N GLU A 126 26.61 -16.54 6.00
CA GLU A 126 26.27 -15.12 5.83
C GLU A 126 24.76 -14.88 5.84
N ALA A 127 24.01 -15.71 5.13
CA ALA A 127 22.55 -15.63 5.14
C ALA A 127 21.96 -15.90 6.54
N GLU A 128 22.50 -16.86 7.29
CA GLU A 128 22.13 -17.14 8.68
C GLU A 128 22.41 -15.96 9.61
N LEU A 129 23.55 -15.28 9.42
CA LEU A 129 23.88 -14.07 10.16
C LEU A 129 22.87 -12.95 9.89
N TYR A 130 22.47 -12.75 8.62
CA TYR A 130 21.51 -11.72 8.24
C TYR A 130 20.08 -12.05 8.70
N ASP A 131 19.66 -13.31 8.64
CA ASP A 131 18.38 -13.76 9.21
C ASP A 131 18.33 -13.50 10.73
N GLY A 132 19.46 -13.69 11.41
CA GLY A 132 19.64 -13.40 12.84
C GLY A 132 19.82 -11.93 13.23
N MET A 133 19.65 -10.98 12.30
CA MET A 133 19.70 -9.53 12.62
C MET A 133 18.40 -9.01 13.24
N SER A 134 17.26 -9.64 12.95
CA SER A 134 15.97 -9.21 13.49
C SER A 134 15.80 -9.64 14.95
N GLU A 135 15.34 -8.73 15.80
CA GLU A 135 14.91 -9.04 17.17
C GLU A 135 13.42 -9.43 17.24
N PHE A 136 12.67 -9.25 16.15
CA PHE A 136 11.25 -9.56 16.12
C PHE A 136 11.02 -11.06 15.97
N LYS A 137 10.27 -11.61 16.91
CA LYS A 137 9.81 -13.00 16.84
C LYS A 137 8.50 -13.07 16.04
N PHE A 138 8.61 -12.93 14.72
CA PHE A 138 7.46 -12.90 13.80
C PHE A 138 6.49 -14.07 13.99
N TYR A 139 7.04 -15.23 14.28
CA TYR A 139 6.27 -16.46 14.41
C TYR A 139 5.64 -16.63 15.78
N ASP A 140 6.05 -15.89 16.80
CA ASP A 140 5.46 -15.97 18.14
C ASP A 140 4.09 -15.29 18.23
N GLY A 141 3.62 -14.69 17.13
CA GLY A 141 2.30 -14.06 17.06
C GLY A 141 2.26 -12.65 17.62
N ARG A 142 3.43 -12.00 17.80
CA ARG A 142 3.53 -10.62 18.31
C ARG A 142 3.53 -9.52 17.26
N VAL A 143 3.41 -9.87 15.97
CA VAL A 143 3.53 -8.91 14.87
C VAL A 143 2.20 -8.82 14.11
N SER A 144 1.60 -7.62 14.11
CA SER A 144 0.39 -7.30 13.34
C SER A 144 0.62 -7.53 11.85
N GLY A 145 -0.20 -8.39 11.23
CA GLY A 145 -0.09 -8.70 9.81
C GLY A 145 1.28 -9.29 9.47
N ALA A 146 1.97 -8.67 8.50
CA ALA A 146 3.29 -9.03 7.96
C ALA A 146 3.41 -10.47 7.42
N VAL A 147 3.35 -11.47 8.30
CA VAL A 147 3.44 -12.90 8.06
C VAL A 147 2.08 -13.55 8.35
N TYR A 148 1.42 -14.01 7.29
CA TYR A 148 0.04 -14.49 7.36
C TYR A 148 -0.08 -15.99 7.66
N SER A 149 0.89 -16.77 7.19
CA SER A 149 0.97 -18.21 7.45
C SER A 149 1.64 -18.48 8.81
N ALA A 150 1.28 -19.59 9.45
CA ALA A 150 1.95 -20.02 10.66
C ALA A 150 3.27 -20.74 10.32
N ARG A 151 4.37 -20.33 10.94
CA ARG A 151 5.55 -21.21 11.12
C ARG A 151 5.42 -21.79 12.51
N ASN A 152 5.10 -23.07 12.57
CA ASN A 152 4.88 -23.73 13.84
C ASN A 152 6.21 -24.37 14.26
N GLU A 153 6.71 -24.08 15.46
CA GLU A 153 8.06 -24.51 15.87
C GLU A 153 8.04 -25.97 16.37
N THR A 154 6.88 -26.41 16.86
CA THR A 154 6.53 -27.83 17.06
C THR A 154 6.47 -28.61 15.73
N HIS A 155 6.35 -27.92 14.59
CA HIS A 155 6.36 -28.45 13.22
C HIS A 155 7.78 -28.82 12.75
N ARG A 156 8.83 -28.31 13.41
CA ARG A 156 10.22 -28.68 13.12
C ARG A 156 10.60 -30.05 13.72
N LYS A 157 9.80 -30.59 14.65
CA LYS A 157 10.13 -31.80 15.43
C LYS A 157 9.28 -33.04 15.14
N LEU A 158 8.25 -32.97 14.27
CA LEU A 158 7.40 -34.12 13.97
C LEU A 158 7.46 -34.47 12.47
N LEU A 159 7.90 -35.71 12.23
CA LEU A 159 8.36 -36.32 10.98
C LEU A 159 7.35 -36.31 9.81
N GLU A 160 6.10 -35.88 10.00
CA GLU A 160 5.07 -35.87 8.95
C GLU A 160 5.05 -34.60 8.09
N LYS A 161 5.80 -33.54 8.47
CA LYS A 161 5.76 -32.23 7.78
C LYS A 161 7.05 -31.81 7.09
N HIS A 162 8.08 -32.67 7.14
CA HIS A 162 9.23 -32.54 6.25
C HIS A 162 8.81 -32.61 4.77
N GLU A 163 7.78 -33.37 4.43
CA GLU A 163 7.35 -33.55 3.04
C GLU A 163 6.85 -32.25 2.39
N ILE A 164 6.08 -31.40 3.07
CA ILE A 164 5.53 -30.18 2.42
C ILE A 164 6.62 -29.17 2.13
N ILE A 165 7.51 -28.89 3.10
CA ILE A 165 8.62 -27.97 2.88
C ILE A 165 9.57 -28.55 1.82
N ILE A 166 9.84 -29.86 1.85
CA ILE A 166 10.63 -30.53 0.80
C ILE A 166 9.94 -30.41 -0.56
N ASN A 167 8.63 -30.62 -0.65
CA ASN A 167 7.86 -30.46 -1.89
C ASN A 167 7.90 -29.01 -2.39
N PHE A 168 7.81 -28.02 -1.50
CA PHE A 168 7.94 -26.61 -1.86
C PHE A 168 9.35 -26.25 -2.32
N LEU A 169 10.39 -26.80 -1.69
CA LEU A 169 11.78 -26.66 -2.14
C LEU A 169 12.02 -27.36 -3.49
N GLN A 170 11.39 -28.50 -3.72
CA GLN A 170 11.42 -29.18 -5.02
C GLN A 170 10.68 -28.39 -6.10
N ILE A 171 9.55 -27.75 -5.77
CA ILE A 171 8.86 -26.83 -6.68
C ILE A 171 9.75 -25.61 -6.95
N PHE A 172 10.38 -25.05 -5.92
CA PHE A 172 11.30 -23.95 -6.06
C PHE A 172 12.44 -24.30 -7.04
N ASP A 173 13.14 -25.41 -6.79
CA ASP A 173 14.22 -25.91 -7.65
C ASP A 173 13.78 -26.10 -9.11
N ARG A 174 12.56 -26.61 -9.34
CA ARG A 174 12.01 -26.83 -10.69
C ARG A 174 11.65 -25.55 -11.44
N PHE A 175 11.25 -24.50 -10.74
CA PHE A 175 10.67 -23.29 -11.36
C PHE A 175 11.47 -22.01 -11.09
N VAL A 176 12.62 -22.07 -10.41
CA VAL A 176 13.46 -20.91 -10.07
C VAL A 176 13.89 -20.08 -11.29
N TYR A 177 14.02 -20.70 -12.47
CA TYR A 177 14.37 -20.03 -13.74
C TYR A 177 13.19 -19.84 -14.69
N ALA A 178 11.97 -20.18 -14.28
CA ALA A 178 10.80 -20.02 -15.13
C ALA A 178 10.43 -18.53 -15.26
N ASP A 179 10.30 -18.06 -16.51
CA ASP A 179 9.85 -16.69 -16.81
C ASP A 179 8.55 -16.72 -17.61
N ASN A 180 7.47 -16.18 -17.04
CA ASN A 180 6.16 -16.16 -17.68
C ASN A 180 6.05 -15.17 -18.85
N LEU A 181 7.12 -14.43 -19.18
CA LEU A 181 7.25 -13.73 -20.45
C LEU A 181 7.36 -14.69 -21.64
N HIS A 182 7.85 -15.92 -21.42
CA HIS A 182 8.09 -16.94 -22.45
C HIS A 182 7.14 -18.14 -22.26
N PRO A 183 5.82 -18.00 -22.53
CA PRO A 183 4.84 -19.05 -22.28
C PRO A 183 5.01 -20.30 -23.17
N ASP A 184 5.72 -20.16 -24.29
CA ASP A 184 6.14 -21.24 -25.19
C ASP A 184 7.26 -22.10 -24.59
N LEU A 185 8.21 -21.46 -23.87
CA LEU A 185 9.28 -22.15 -23.15
C LEU A 185 8.81 -22.71 -21.80
N PHE A 186 7.89 -22.01 -21.12
CA PHE A 186 7.37 -22.38 -19.80
C PHE A 186 5.84 -22.60 -19.80
N PRO A 187 5.30 -23.52 -20.62
CA PRO A 187 3.86 -23.73 -20.75
C PRO A 187 3.21 -24.25 -19.46
N GLY A 188 3.97 -24.98 -18.64
CA GLY A 188 3.53 -25.42 -17.31
C GLY A 188 3.29 -24.24 -16.36
N CYS A 189 4.22 -23.27 -16.33
CA CYS A 189 4.04 -22.08 -15.50
C CYS A 189 2.88 -21.22 -15.97
N ARG A 190 2.76 -21.04 -17.31
CA ARG A 190 1.59 -20.39 -17.91
C ARG A 190 0.29 -21.09 -17.50
N LYS A 191 0.25 -22.43 -17.47
CA LYS A 191 -0.90 -23.23 -17.02
C LYS A 191 -1.28 -22.95 -15.57
N MET A 192 -0.31 -23.02 -14.66
CA MET A 192 -0.52 -22.71 -13.25
C MET A 192 -1.05 -21.30 -13.05
N GLU A 193 -0.53 -20.31 -13.78
CA GLU A 193 -0.99 -18.91 -13.71
C GLU A 193 -2.49 -18.78 -14.05
N ALA A 194 -2.94 -19.40 -15.15
CA ALA A 194 -4.35 -19.35 -15.52
C ALA A 194 -5.25 -20.14 -14.57
N GLU A 195 -4.75 -21.23 -13.98
CA GLU A 195 -5.48 -21.98 -12.95
C GLU A 195 -5.65 -21.14 -11.68
N ILE A 196 -4.61 -20.42 -11.23
CA ILE A 196 -4.69 -19.48 -10.10
C ILE A 196 -5.77 -18.42 -10.35
N VAL A 197 -5.76 -17.80 -11.54
CA VAL A 197 -6.78 -16.81 -11.93
C VAL A 197 -8.17 -17.42 -11.88
N ARG A 198 -8.36 -18.61 -12.45
CA ARG A 198 -9.67 -19.26 -12.50
C ARG A 198 -10.16 -19.74 -11.13
N ILE A 199 -9.29 -20.29 -10.29
CA ILE A 199 -9.60 -20.70 -8.91
C ILE A 199 -10.08 -19.48 -8.12
N THR A 200 -9.32 -18.38 -8.16
CA THR A 200 -9.66 -17.16 -7.42
C THR A 200 -10.92 -16.50 -7.96
N ALA A 201 -11.11 -16.45 -9.29
CA ALA A 201 -12.34 -15.94 -9.88
C ALA A 201 -13.56 -16.79 -9.50
N SER A 202 -13.41 -18.11 -9.39
CA SER A 202 -14.49 -18.99 -8.95
C SER A 202 -14.80 -18.81 -7.47
N LEU A 203 -13.78 -18.63 -6.63
CA LEU A 203 -13.92 -18.30 -5.21
C LEU A 203 -14.73 -17.00 -5.01
N LEU A 204 -14.56 -16.04 -5.91
CA LEU A 204 -15.23 -14.73 -5.91
C LEU A 204 -16.43 -14.66 -6.86
N HIS A 205 -16.99 -15.82 -7.24
CA HIS A 205 -18.24 -15.93 -8.01
C HIS A 205 -18.23 -15.21 -9.37
N GLY A 206 -17.09 -15.13 -10.05
CA GLY A 206 -16.93 -14.42 -11.33
C GLY A 206 -17.66 -15.04 -12.52
N GLY A 207 -18.05 -16.32 -12.43
CA GLY A 207 -18.66 -17.06 -13.54
C GLY A 207 -17.71 -17.30 -14.72
N PRO A 208 -18.20 -17.83 -15.85
CA PRO A 208 -17.34 -18.17 -16.98
C PRO A 208 -16.76 -16.94 -17.69
N GLY A 209 -17.48 -15.81 -17.68
CA GLY A 209 -17.06 -14.57 -18.35
C GLY A 209 -15.93 -13.80 -17.65
N SER A 210 -15.74 -14.00 -16.34
CA SER A 210 -14.66 -13.32 -15.61
C SER A 210 -13.28 -13.79 -16.04
N CYS A 211 -12.33 -12.88 -16.00
CA CYS A 211 -10.93 -13.09 -16.36
C CYS A 211 -10.01 -12.26 -15.47
N GLY A 212 -8.70 -12.40 -15.61
CA GLY A 212 -7.75 -11.62 -14.82
C GLY A 212 -6.30 -12.06 -15.04
N THR A 213 -5.40 -11.48 -14.25
CA THR A 213 -3.95 -11.73 -14.31
C THR A 213 -3.38 -11.86 -12.92
N VAL A 214 -2.35 -12.71 -12.77
CA VAL A 214 -1.50 -12.71 -11.58
C VAL A 214 -0.58 -11.49 -11.64
N THR A 215 -0.49 -10.76 -10.54
CA THR A 215 0.37 -9.59 -10.34
C THR A 215 1.37 -9.87 -9.23
N TYR A 216 2.37 -9.03 -9.04
CA TYR A 216 3.37 -9.21 -7.99
C TYR A 216 2.83 -8.88 -6.59
N CYS A 217 1.95 -7.89 -6.48
CA CYS A 217 1.32 -7.50 -5.22
C CYS A 217 0.04 -6.69 -5.44
N GLY A 218 -0.76 -6.50 -4.37
CA GLY A 218 -1.99 -5.72 -4.43
C GLY A 218 -1.82 -4.28 -4.91
N THR A 219 -0.66 -3.67 -4.72
CA THR A 219 -0.37 -2.34 -5.28
C THR A 219 -0.36 -2.37 -6.82
N GLU A 220 0.26 -3.39 -7.43
CA GLU A 220 0.22 -3.57 -8.88
C GLU A 220 -1.20 -3.87 -9.36
N SER A 221 -1.95 -4.73 -8.65
CA SER A 221 -3.37 -5.01 -8.95
C SER A 221 -4.23 -3.74 -8.98
N ILE A 222 -4.08 -2.88 -7.98
CA ILE A 222 -4.79 -1.59 -7.91
C ILE A 222 -4.36 -0.65 -9.05
N ILE A 223 -3.06 -0.54 -9.33
CA ILE A 223 -2.56 0.31 -10.42
C ILE A 223 -3.10 -0.17 -11.78
N LEU A 224 -3.10 -1.48 -12.02
CA LEU A 224 -3.63 -2.07 -13.26
C LEU A 224 -5.14 -1.84 -13.41
N ALA A 225 -5.91 -1.95 -12.33
CA ALA A 225 -7.34 -1.59 -12.34
C ALA A 225 -7.54 -0.12 -12.72
N CYS A 226 -6.78 0.79 -12.09
CA CYS A 226 -6.82 2.22 -12.39
C CYS A 226 -6.42 2.50 -13.85
N LEU A 227 -5.40 1.82 -14.37
CA LEU A 227 -4.94 1.92 -15.75
C LEU A 227 -6.04 1.48 -16.73
N ALA A 228 -6.68 0.33 -16.47
CA ALA A 228 -7.77 -0.19 -17.29
C ALA A 228 -8.93 0.81 -17.37
N TYR A 229 -9.36 1.36 -16.23
CA TYR A 229 -10.47 2.30 -16.19
C TYR A 229 -10.15 3.67 -16.75
N ARG A 230 -8.90 4.13 -16.61
CA ARG A 230 -8.41 5.34 -17.29
C ARG A 230 -8.45 5.18 -18.80
N ASN A 231 -7.93 4.06 -19.31
CA ASN A 231 -7.89 3.80 -20.75
C ASN A 231 -9.32 3.65 -21.31
N ARG A 232 -10.22 2.98 -20.58
CA ARG A 232 -11.66 2.95 -20.91
C ARG A 232 -12.27 4.36 -20.92
N ALA A 233 -11.88 5.24 -20.02
CA ALA A 233 -12.36 6.61 -19.98
C ALA A 233 -11.87 7.42 -21.19
N TYR A 234 -10.62 7.24 -21.61
CA TYR A 234 -10.11 7.83 -22.86
C TYR A 234 -10.88 7.38 -24.09
N ASP A 235 -11.23 6.10 -24.20
CA ASP A 235 -12.06 5.58 -25.30
C ASP A 235 -13.47 6.23 -25.34
N ARG A 236 -13.93 6.77 -24.19
CA ARG A 236 -15.20 7.48 -24.06
C ARG A 236 -15.05 9.01 -24.16
N GLY A 237 -13.86 9.51 -24.52
CA GLY A 237 -13.59 10.95 -24.66
C GLY A 237 -13.33 11.69 -23.34
N ILE A 238 -13.06 10.98 -22.23
CA ILE A 238 -12.77 11.59 -20.93
C ILE A 238 -11.25 11.72 -20.76
N TYR A 239 -10.69 12.87 -21.16
CA TYR A 239 -9.24 13.11 -21.12
C TYR A 239 -8.67 13.60 -19.78
N ARG A 240 -9.53 13.81 -18.77
CA ARG A 240 -9.11 14.22 -17.41
C ARG A 240 -9.77 13.33 -16.35
N PRO A 241 -9.51 12.02 -16.41
CA PRO A 241 -10.22 11.04 -15.59
C PRO A 241 -10.07 11.33 -14.09
N GLU A 242 -11.14 11.05 -13.36
CA GLU A 242 -11.25 11.23 -11.92
C GLU A 242 -11.71 9.93 -11.26
N MET A 243 -11.05 9.50 -10.18
CA MET A 243 -11.47 8.38 -9.36
C MET A 243 -12.11 8.87 -8.06
N ILE A 244 -13.17 8.17 -7.63
CA ILE A 244 -13.85 8.43 -6.35
C ILE A 244 -13.47 7.31 -5.39
N VAL A 245 -12.81 7.66 -4.29
CA VAL A 245 -12.27 6.70 -3.33
C VAL A 245 -12.69 7.07 -1.90
N PRO A 246 -13.04 6.11 -1.04
CA PRO A 246 -13.17 6.37 0.40
C PRO A 246 -11.85 6.89 0.99
N ALA A 247 -11.93 7.73 2.03
CA ALA A 247 -10.75 8.20 2.77
C ALA A 247 -9.96 7.07 3.44
N THR A 248 -10.57 5.90 3.63
CA THR A 248 -9.96 4.68 4.19
C THR A 248 -9.41 3.72 3.13
N ALA A 249 -9.56 4.03 1.84
CA ALA A 249 -9.03 3.21 0.76
C ALA A 249 -7.49 3.16 0.79
N HIS A 250 -6.91 2.10 0.24
CA HIS A 250 -5.46 1.92 0.28
C HIS A 250 -4.71 3.02 -0.48
N THR A 251 -3.59 3.52 0.05
CA THR A 251 -2.81 4.60 -0.59
C THR A 251 -2.21 4.23 -1.96
N ALA A 252 -2.33 2.97 -2.38
CA ALA A 252 -2.03 2.56 -3.75
C ALA A 252 -2.91 3.29 -4.78
N PHE A 253 -4.12 3.73 -4.41
CA PHE A 253 -4.94 4.59 -5.26
C PHE A 253 -4.32 5.98 -5.44
N ASP A 254 -3.76 6.60 -4.39
CA ASP A 254 -2.99 7.86 -4.52
C ASP A 254 -1.75 7.67 -5.38
N LYS A 255 -1.03 6.56 -5.20
CA LYS A 255 0.13 6.21 -6.01
C LYS A 255 -0.27 6.04 -7.48
N ALA A 256 -1.36 5.34 -7.76
CA ALA A 256 -1.92 5.20 -9.10
C ALA A 256 -2.36 6.55 -9.68
N ALA A 257 -3.00 7.40 -8.88
CA ALA A 257 -3.41 8.75 -9.27
C ALA A 257 -2.22 9.57 -9.79
N ARG A 258 -1.13 9.56 -9.01
CA ARG A 258 0.13 10.25 -9.34
C ARG A 258 0.79 9.67 -10.58
N LEU A 259 0.93 8.35 -10.65
CA LEU A 259 1.60 7.64 -11.74
C LEU A 259 0.85 7.78 -13.07
N LEU A 260 -0.47 7.62 -13.04
CA LEU A 260 -1.32 7.52 -14.21
C LEU A 260 -1.99 8.86 -14.58
N GLN A 261 -1.73 9.92 -13.83
CA GLN A 261 -2.32 11.25 -13.97
C GLN A 261 -3.86 11.25 -13.90
N ILE A 262 -4.40 10.47 -12.96
CA ILE A 262 -5.84 10.43 -12.65
C ILE A 262 -6.09 11.36 -11.47
N ARG A 263 -7.13 12.19 -11.51
CA ARG A 263 -7.52 12.99 -10.35
C ARG A 263 -8.14 12.09 -9.30
N ILE A 264 -7.81 12.28 -8.03
CA ILE A 264 -8.34 11.46 -6.93
C ILE A 264 -9.21 12.30 -6.02
N ARG A 265 -10.44 11.84 -5.78
CA ARG A 265 -11.39 12.49 -4.88
C ARG A 265 -11.69 11.58 -3.69
N HIS A 266 -11.14 11.95 -2.54
CA HIS A 266 -11.37 11.26 -1.28
C HIS A 266 -12.74 11.61 -0.71
N ILE A 267 -13.50 10.58 -0.35
CA ILE A 267 -14.84 10.68 0.20
C ILE A 267 -14.79 10.40 1.70
N PRO A 268 -15.44 11.22 2.54
CA PRO A 268 -15.50 10.95 3.97
C PRO A 268 -16.15 9.59 4.27
N VAL A 269 -15.78 9.04 5.41
CA VAL A 269 -16.41 7.84 5.96
C VAL A 269 -17.34 8.20 7.12
N HIS A 270 -18.32 7.36 7.39
CA HIS A 270 -19.17 7.47 8.56
C HIS A 270 -18.39 7.09 9.84
N LYS A 271 -19.02 7.25 11.01
CA LYS A 271 -18.41 6.87 12.29
C LYS A 271 -18.03 5.39 12.35
N ASN A 272 -18.80 4.52 11.69
CA ASN A 272 -18.48 3.10 11.55
C ASN A 272 -17.38 2.81 10.52
N GLN A 273 -16.72 3.83 9.98
CA GLN A 273 -15.60 3.74 9.02
C GLN A 273 -15.97 3.16 7.65
N ARG A 274 -17.27 3.05 7.33
CA ARG A 274 -17.76 2.75 5.98
C ARG A 274 -17.83 4.02 5.13
N ALA A 275 -17.60 3.88 3.84
CA ALA A 275 -17.77 4.94 2.86
C ALA A 275 -19.15 5.60 2.92
N ASP A 276 -19.19 6.94 2.87
CA ASP A 276 -20.44 7.69 2.71
C ASP A 276 -20.88 7.67 1.24
N VAL A 277 -21.76 6.71 0.92
CA VAL A 277 -22.36 6.52 -0.42
C VAL A 277 -23.09 7.77 -0.90
N GLY A 278 -23.69 8.56 0.00
CA GLY A 278 -24.34 9.82 -0.35
C GLY A 278 -23.33 10.87 -0.80
N SER A 279 -22.18 10.96 -0.13
CA SER A 279 -21.06 11.81 -0.53
C SER A 279 -20.41 11.33 -1.82
N MET A 280 -20.27 10.01 -2.04
CA MET A 280 -19.82 9.45 -3.32
C MET A 280 -20.71 9.90 -4.47
N LYS A 281 -22.04 9.76 -4.32
CA LYS A 281 -23.01 10.19 -5.33
C LYS A 281 -22.86 11.66 -5.69
N ARG A 282 -22.70 12.55 -4.70
CA ARG A 282 -22.50 14.00 -4.92
C ARG A 282 -21.16 14.32 -5.58
N ALA A 283 -20.19 13.42 -5.47
CA ALA A 283 -18.86 13.60 -6.02
C ALA A 283 -18.75 13.18 -7.49
N ILE A 284 -19.71 12.41 -8.02
CA ILE A 284 -19.72 11.95 -9.42
C ILE A 284 -19.78 13.14 -10.38
N THR A 285 -18.91 13.12 -11.38
CA THR A 285 -18.83 14.07 -12.48
C THR A 285 -18.77 13.35 -13.82
N ASN A 286 -18.86 14.10 -14.93
CA ASN A 286 -18.65 13.54 -16.27
C ASN A 286 -17.19 13.10 -16.51
N GLU A 287 -16.28 13.43 -15.60
CA GLU A 287 -14.87 13.03 -15.64
C GLU A 287 -14.61 11.75 -14.82
N THR A 288 -15.60 11.25 -14.07
CA THR A 288 -15.42 10.09 -13.19
C THR A 288 -15.20 8.80 -14.00
N CYS A 289 -14.05 8.16 -13.83
CA CYS A 289 -13.66 6.93 -14.52
C CYS A 289 -13.84 5.67 -13.69
N MET A 290 -13.86 5.76 -12.36
CA MET A 290 -14.07 4.61 -11.45
C MET A 290 -14.53 5.05 -10.07
N ILE A 291 -15.21 4.13 -9.37
CA ILE A 291 -15.56 4.23 -7.95
C ILE A 291 -14.93 3.04 -7.21
N VAL A 292 -14.40 3.27 -6.01
CA VAL A 292 -13.72 2.26 -5.19
C VAL A 292 -14.54 1.90 -3.96
N ALA A 293 -14.55 0.63 -3.61
CA ALA A 293 -14.98 0.10 -2.32
C ALA A 293 -13.89 -0.82 -1.75
N SER A 294 -13.75 -0.89 -0.42
CA SER A 294 -12.81 -1.82 0.24
C SER A 294 -13.53 -2.95 0.95
N ALA A 295 -13.00 -4.16 0.83
CA ALA A 295 -13.55 -5.37 1.43
C ALA A 295 -12.46 -6.25 2.07
N PRO A 296 -12.05 -5.96 3.33
CA PRO A 296 -12.26 -4.73 4.09
C PRO A 296 -11.18 -3.67 3.80
N ASN A 297 -11.35 -2.46 4.35
CA ASN A 297 -10.27 -1.48 4.36
C ASN A 297 -9.15 -1.86 5.36
N PHE A 298 -7.91 -1.48 5.04
CA PHE A 298 -6.75 -1.78 5.89
C PHE A 298 -6.78 -1.02 7.21
N THR A 299 -7.36 0.18 7.26
CA THR A 299 -7.27 1.04 8.45
C THR A 299 -7.99 0.44 9.66
N THR A 300 -9.23 -0.03 9.49
CA THR A 300 -10.13 -0.44 10.58
C THR A 300 -10.73 -1.82 10.40
N GLY A 301 -10.44 -2.54 9.32
CA GLY A 301 -11.03 -3.85 9.07
C GLY A 301 -12.52 -3.81 8.73
N THR A 302 -13.03 -2.63 8.35
CA THR A 302 -14.45 -2.45 7.99
C THR A 302 -14.66 -2.74 6.51
N VAL A 303 -15.69 -3.52 6.18
CA VAL A 303 -16.17 -3.73 4.79
C VAL A 303 -17.12 -2.60 4.40
N ASP A 304 -16.86 -1.95 3.26
CA ASP A 304 -17.76 -0.94 2.70
C ASP A 304 -19.08 -1.56 2.23
N ASN A 305 -20.12 -0.72 2.07
CA ASN A 305 -21.38 -1.17 1.46
C ASN A 305 -21.20 -1.32 -0.06
N VAL A 306 -20.61 -2.44 -0.48
CA VAL A 306 -20.29 -2.72 -1.89
C VAL A 306 -21.55 -2.73 -2.76
N GLU A 307 -22.67 -3.28 -2.28
CA GLU A 307 -23.94 -3.28 -3.03
C GLU A 307 -24.40 -1.87 -3.36
N ALA A 308 -24.48 -0.97 -2.37
CA ALA A 308 -24.90 0.41 -2.58
C ALA A 308 -23.92 1.20 -3.47
N ILE A 309 -22.61 0.93 -3.37
CA ILE A 309 -21.60 1.54 -4.24
C ILE A 309 -21.73 1.01 -5.67
N ALA A 310 -21.97 -0.28 -5.84
CA ALA A 310 -22.19 -0.94 -7.12
C ALA A 310 -23.44 -0.42 -7.83
N GLU A 311 -24.51 -0.15 -7.09
CA GLU A 311 -25.73 0.50 -7.61
C GLU A 311 -25.45 1.90 -8.18
N LEU A 312 -24.59 2.70 -7.52
CA LEU A 312 -24.13 3.97 -8.10
C LEU A 312 -23.37 3.73 -9.41
N GLY A 313 -22.44 2.78 -9.42
CA GLY A 313 -21.69 2.42 -10.62
C GLY A 313 -22.60 2.07 -11.79
N GLN A 314 -23.60 1.22 -11.57
CA GLN A 314 -24.59 0.86 -12.59
C GLN A 314 -25.41 2.05 -13.06
N ARG A 315 -25.95 2.84 -12.12
CA ARG A 315 -26.81 3.99 -12.43
C ARG A 315 -26.11 5.02 -13.31
N TYR A 316 -24.81 5.24 -13.11
CA TYR A 316 -24.04 6.25 -13.83
C TYR A 316 -23.14 5.66 -14.94
N GLY A 317 -23.15 4.35 -15.15
CA GLY A 317 -22.29 3.68 -16.14
C GLY A 317 -20.79 3.84 -15.84
N ILE A 318 -20.43 3.83 -14.55
CA ILE A 318 -19.08 3.98 -14.01
C ILE A 318 -18.63 2.64 -13.43
N PRO A 319 -17.47 2.11 -13.83
CA PRO A 319 -16.90 0.90 -13.25
C PRO A 319 -16.68 1.01 -11.74
N VAL A 320 -17.01 -0.05 -11.01
CA VAL A 320 -16.73 -0.19 -9.57
C VAL A 320 -15.64 -1.23 -9.37
N HIS A 321 -14.59 -0.83 -8.66
CA HIS A 321 -13.50 -1.69 -8.22
C HIS A 321 -13.67 -2.02 -6.74
N VAL A 322 -13.59 -3.30 -6.39
CA VAL A 322 -13.55 -3.75 -5.00
C VAL A 322 -12.13 -4.13 -4.64
N ASP A 323 -11.52 -3.36 -3.74
CA ASP A 323 -10.24 -3.71 -3.15
C ASP A 323 -10.45 -4.79 -2.09
N ALA A 324 -10.32 -6.04 -2.51
CA ALA A 324 -10.31 -7.21 -1.63
C ALA A 324 -8.89 -7.76 -1.49
N CYS A 325 -7.84 -6.92 -1.63
CA CYS A 325 -6.46 -7.37 -1.45
C CYS A 325 -6.30 -8.07 -0.10
N LEU A 326 -6.89 -7.52 0.95
CA LEU A 326 -6.92 -8.15 2.26
C LEU A 326 -8.02 -9.23 2.37
N GLY A 327 -9.24 -8.97 1.92
CA GLY A 327 -10.39 -9.85 2.21
C GLY A 327 -10.64 -11.00 1.25
N GLY A 328 -10.00 -11.06 0.08
CA GLY A 328 -10.40 -11.99 -0.99
C GLY A 328 -10.20 -13.48 -0.69
N PHE A 329 -9.23 -13.82 0.17
CA PHE A 329 -9.04 -15.17 0.74
C PHE A 329 -9.51 -15.28 2.19
N LEU A 330 -10.21 -14.27 2.70
CA LEU A 330 -10.73 -14.24 4.07
C LEU A 330 -12.26 -14.32 4.05
N LEU A 331 -12.91 -13.33 3.46
CA LEU A 331 -14.37 -13.15 3.46
C LEU A 331 -15.14 -14.35 2.89
N PRO A 332 -14.75 -15.00 1.76
CA PRO A 332 -15.48 -16.17 1.27
C PRO A 332 -15.41 -17.37 2.22
N PHE A 333 -14.35 -17.49 3.00
CA PHE A 333 -14.19 -18.58 3.97
C PHE A 333 -14.78 -18.22 5.34
N MET A 334 -14.90 -16.93 5.67
CA MET A 334 -15.74 -16.45 6.77
C MET A 334 -17.21 -16.82 6.54
N GLU A 335 -17.73 -16.58 5.33
CA GLU A 335 -19.09 -16.96 4.92
C GLU A 335 -19.32 -18.47 5.07
N ARG A 336 -18.32 -19.30 4.73
CA ARG A 336 -18.36 -20.78 4.94
C ARG A 336 -18.28 -21.23 6.40
N CYS A 337 -17.82 -20.34 7.29
CA CYS A 337 -17.82 -20.57 8.73
C CYS A 337 -19.06 -19.97 9.41
N ASP A 338 -20.11 -19.66 8.64
CA ASP A 338 -21.37 -19.07 9.10
C ASP A 338 -21.21 -17.68 9.75
N TYR A 339 -20.11 -16.98 9.49
CA TYR A 339 -19.95 -15.58 9.89
C TYR A 339 -20.65 -14.65 8.88
N PRO A 340 -21.32 -13.58 9.34
CA PRO A 340 -22.05 -12.68 8.46
C PRO A 340 -21.08 -11.86 7.60
N VAL A 341 -21.16 -12.03 6.28
CA VAL A 341 -20.37 -11.30 5.30
C VAL A 341 -21.31 -10.64 4.28
N PRO A 342 -21.37 -9.31 4.20
CA PRO A 342 -22.12 -8.63 3.15
C PRO A 342 -21.60 -9.02 1.75
N PRO A 343 -22.47 -9.13 0.72
CA PRO A 343 -22.03 -9.36 -0.65
C PRO A 343 -21.02 -8.28 -1.09
N PHE A 344 -19.85 -8.72 -1.54
CA PHE A 344 -18.75 -7.83 -1.94
C PHE A 344 -18.11 -8.21 -3.29
N ASP A 345 -18.41 -9.38 -3.82
CA ASP A 345 -17.73 -9.97 -4.97
C ASP A 345 -18.54 -9.86 -6.27
N PHE A 346 -18.24 -10.67 -7.28
CA PHE A 346 -18.90 -10.59 -8.58
C PHE A 346 -20.39 -10.98 -8.56
N ARG A 347 -20.92 -11.53 -7.44
CA ARG A 347 -22.38 -11.66 -7.20
C ARG A 347 -23.08 -10.31 -7.26
N VAL A 348 -22.39 -9.23 -6.86
CA VAL A 348 -22.92 -7.87 -6.92
C VAL A 348 -22.77 -7.35 -8.35
N ALA A 349 -23.89 -7.20 -9.07
CA ALA A 349 -23.91 -6.96 -10.51
C ALA A 349 -23.15 -5.71 -10.98
N GLY A 350 -22.99 -4.68 -10.15
CA GLY A 350 -22.25 -3.46 -10.49
C GLY A 350 -20.73 -3.54 -10.28
N VAL A 351 -20.23 -4.57 -9.59
CA VAL A 351 -18.79 -4.77 -9.40
C VAL A 351 -18.16 -5.18 -10.72
N THR A 352 -17.10 -4.50 -11.15
CA THR A 352 -16.49 -4.73 -12.47
C THR A 352 -15.05 -5.25 -12.39
N SER A 353 -14.36 -5.04 -11.27
CA SER A 353 -13.08 -5.69 -10.96
C SER A 353 -12.88 -5.88 -9.46
N ILE A 354 -12.01 -6.83 -9.11
CA ILE A 354 -11.63 -7.15 -7.74
C ILE A 354 -10.13 -7.41 -7.69
N SER A 355 -9.41 -6.74 -6.80
CA SER A 355 -8.03 -7.11 -6.45
C SER A 355 -8.02 -8.08 -5.26
N CYS A 356 -7.10 -9.06 -5.25
CA CYS A 356 -7.07 -10.12 -4.24
C CYS A 356 -5.64 -10.62 -4.01
N ASP A 357 -5.10 -10.46 -2.79
CA ASP A 357 -3.72 -10.88 -2.51
C ASP A 357 -3.66 -12.34 -2.05
N THR A 358 -2.98 -13.18 -2.83
CA THR A 358 -2.63 -14.55 -2.45
C THR A 358 -1.57 -14.58 -1.34
N HIS A 359 -0.61 -13.65 -1.33
CA HIS A 359 0.45 -13.58 -0.30
C HIS A 359 0.01 -13.04 1.08
N LYS A 360 -1.30 -12.86 1.27
CA LYS A 360 -1.97 -12.52 2.54
C LYS A 360 -2.69 -13.76 3.05
N TYR A 361 -4.03 -13.75 3.12
CA TYR A 361 -4.81 -14.90 3.58
C TYR A 361 -4.89 -16.07 2.58
N GLY A 362 -4.34 -15.91 1.37
CA GLY A 362 -4.03 -17.06 0.52
C GLY A 362 -2.84 -17.89 1.03
N PHE A 363 -2.11 -17.38 2.04
CA PHE A 363 -0.99 -18.01 2.74
C PHE A 363 0.20 -18.37 1.84
N THR A 364 0.27 -17.76 0.65
CA THR A 364 1.36 -18.01 -0.29
C THR A 364 2.62 -17.24 0.10
N PRO A 365 3.81 -17.63 -0.39
CA PRO A 365 5.00 -16.79 -0.30
C PRO A 365 4.73 -15.38 -0.86
N LYS A 366 5.54 -14.41 -0.42
CA LYS A 366 5.49 -13.04 -0.97
C LYS A 366 5.76 -13.07 -2.47
N GLY A 367 5.11 -12.16 -3.20
CA GLY A 367 5.35 -11.98 -4.64
C GLY A 367 4.20 -12.38 -5.55
N THR A 368 2.99 -12.62 -5.03
CA THR A 368 1.79 -12.79 -5.85
C THR A 368 0.53 -12.11 -5.30
N SER A 369 -0.27 -11.56 -6.21
CA SER A 369 -1.63 -11.05 -6.04
C SER A 369 -2.40 -11.27 -7.34
N LEU A 370 -3.67 -10.85 -7.39
CA LEU A 370 -4.50 -10.91 -8.57
C LEU A 370 -5.26 -9.60 -8.79
N ILE A 371 -5.45 -9.28 -10.06
CA ILE A 371 -6.51 -8.39 -10.52
C ILE A 371 -7.47 -9.21 -11.41
N LEU A 372 -8.74 -9.19 -11.05
CA LEU A 372 -9.82 -9.87 -11.76
C LEU A 372 -10.79 -8.84 -12.33
N TYR A 373 -11.34 -9.11 -13.50
CA TYR A 373 -12.36 -8.31 -14.17
C TYR A 373 -13.59 -9.17 -14.48
N ARG A 374 -14.75 -8.51 -14.52
CA ARG A 374 -16.02 -9.16 -14.89
C ARG A 374 -15.99 -9.73 -16.31
N ASP A 375 -15.27 -9.10 -17.23
CA ASP A 375 -15.15 -9.54 -18.61
C ASP A 375 -13.83 -9.08 -19.28
N ALA A 376 -13.51 -9.71 -20.41
CA ALA A 376 -12.26 -9.48 -21.14
C ALA A 376 -12.14 -8.09 -21.76
N THR A 377 -13.26 -7.39 -22.02
CA THR A 377 -13.21 -6.04 -22.61
C THR A 377 -12.58 -5.04 -21.65
N LEU A 378 -12.76 -5.24 -20.34
CA LEU A 378 -12.11 -4.46 -19.29
C LEU A 378 -10.64 -4.87 -19.14
N LEU A 379 -10.36 -6.18 -19.12
CA LEU A 379 -8.98 -6.70 -19.02
C LEU A 379 -8.09 -6.18 -20.15
N HIS A 380 -8.58 -6.15 -21.39
CA HIS A 380 -7.82 -5.65 -22.55
C HIS A 380 -7.41 -4.18 -22.41
N LYS A 381 -8.04 -3.40 -21.52
CA LYS A 381 -7.66 -2.00 -21.27
C LYS A 381 -6.40 -1.86 -20.43
N GLN A 382 -5.95 -2.91 -19.74
CA GLN A 382 -4.71 -2.88 -18.96
C GLN A 382 -3.50 -3.35 -19.77
N TYR A 383 -3.71 -4.14 -20.83
CA TYR A 383 -2.63 -4.72 -21.62
C TYR A 383 -1.78 -3.65 -22.30
N PHE A 384 -0.49 -3.93 -22.39
CA PHE A 384 0.43 -3.19 -23.24
C PHE A 384 0.74 -3.99 -24.49
N CYS A 385 0.79 -3.32 -25.64
CA CYS A 385 1.25 -3.91 -26.90
C CYS A 385 2.01 -2.86 -27.70
N ASN A 386 3.23 -3.19 -28.12
CA ASN A 386 4.00 -2.43 -29.08
C ASN A 386 4.28 -3.31 -30.30
N SER A 387 3.59 -3.03 -31.41
CA SER A 387 3.74 -3.74 -32.68
C SER A 387 4.88 -3.22 -33.56
N GLU A 388 5.49 -2.09 -33.20
CA GLU A 388 6.48 -1.38 -34.03
C GLU A 388 7.91 -1.46 -33.44
N TRP A 389 8.07 -2.13 -32.30
CA TRP A 389 9.38 -2.27 -31.67
C TRP A 389 10.32 -3.14 -32.55
N PRO A 390 11.56 -2.69 -32.85
CA PRO A 390 12.48 -3.46 -33.68
C PRO A 390 12.87 -4.85 -33.13
N GLY A 391 12.65 -5.09 -31.83
CA GLY A 391 12.85 -6.41 -31.19
C GLY A 391 11.70 -7.41 -31.44
N GLY A 392 10.68 -7.02 -32.20
CA GLY A 392 9.49 -7.82 -32.47
C GLY A 392 8.24 -7.30 -31.75
N ILE A 393 7.09 -7.90 -32.05
CA ILE A 393 5.84 -7.56 -31.36
C ILE A 393 5.99 -7.90 -29.88
N TYR A 394 5.86 -6.88 -29.03
CA TYR A 394 5.99 -7.02 -27.58
C TYR A 394 4.66 -6.75 -26.90
N ALA A 395 4.17 -7.70 -26.11
CA ALA A 395 2.92 -7.56 -25.36
C ALA A 395 3.06 -8.11 -23.94
N THR A 396 2.51 -7.38 -22.97
CA THR A 396 2.50 -7.79 -21.56
C THR A 396 1.11 -7.64 -20.94
N PRO A 397 0.71 -8.59 -20.08
CA PRO A 397 -0.59 -8.54 -19.42
C PRO A 397 -0.60 -7.66 -18.16
N THR A 398 0.58 -7.30 -17.64
CA THR A 398 0.83 -6.59 -16.37
C THR A 398 1.87 -5.47 -16.55
N LEU A 399 2.30 -4.80 -15.48
CA LEU A 399 3.32 -3.74 -15.57
C LEU A 399 4.72 -4.32 -15.91
N MET A 400 4.97 -5.55 -15.49
CA MET A 400 6.27 -6.23 -15.67
C MET A 400 6.38 -6.96 -17.01
N GLY A 401 7.61 -7.03 -17.54
CA GLY A 401 8.02 -7.92 -18.63
C GLY A 401 8.34 -9.32 -18.12
N THR A 402 9.61 -9.56 -17.75
CA THR A 402 10.04 -10.77 -17.03
C THR A 402 9.32 -10.89 -15.69
N ARG A 403 8.84 -12.10 -15.37
CA ARG A 403 8.07 -12.38 -14.15
C ARG A 403 8.51 -13.69 -13.50
N ASP A 404 8.45 -13.72 -12.18
CA ASP A 404 8.87 -14.84 -11.35
C ASP A 404 7.90 -16.04 -11.47
N GLY A 405 8.28 -17.02 -12.29
CA GLY A 405 7.51 -18.26 -12.46
C GLY A 405 7.56 -19.18 -11.23
N CYS A 406 8.57 -19.05 -10.38
CA CYS A 406 8.65 -19.78 -9.12
C CYS A 406 7.58 -19.31 -8.14
N ALA A 407 7.40 -17.99 -8.01
CA ALA A 407 6.33 -17.42 -7.19
C ALA A 407 4.94 -17.91 -7.64
N ILE A 408 4.71 -18.03 -8.95
CA ILE A 408 3.49 -18.59 -9.53
C ILE A 408 3.33 -20.07 -9.17
N ALA A 409 4.38 -20.89 -9.33
CA ALA A 409 4.34 -22.30 -9.02
C ALA A 409 4.06 -22.56 -7.52
N LEU A 410 4.71 -21.82 -6.62
CA LEU A 410 4.50 -21.91 -5.18
C LEU A 410 3.11 -21.42 -4.76
N THR A 411 2.60 -20.38 -5.41
CA THR A 411 1.22 -19.91 -5.21
C THR A 411 0.24 -21.01 -5.59
N TRP A 412 0.37 -21.58 -6.78
CA TRP A 412 -0.47 -22.67 -7.27
C TRP A 412 -0.46 -23.87 -6.31
N ALA A 413 0.73 -24.30 -5.89
CA ALA A 413 0.88 -25.40 -4.94
C ALA A 413 0.24 -25.10 -3.58
N THR A 414 0.35 -23.87 -3.10
CA THR A 414 -0.29 -23.44 -1.84
C THR A 414 -1.81 -23.52 -1.93
N LEU A 415 -2.40 -23.00 -3.02
CA LEU A 415 -3.86 -23.03 -3.21
C LEU A 415 -4.39 -24.47 -3.20
N LEU A 416 -3.69 -25.38 -3.87
CA LEU A 416 -4.06 -26.80 -3.93
C LEU A 416 -3.82 -27.53 -2.61
N TYR A 417 -2.76 -27.20 -1.90
CA TYR A 417 -2.43 -27.81 -0.61
C TYR A 417 -3.49 -27.50 0.45
N TYR A 418 -3.87 -26.24 0.61
CA TYR A 418 -4.91 -25.88 1.59
C TYR A 418 -6.28 -26.38 1.14
N GLY A 419 -6.62 -26.20 -0.14
CA GLY A 419 -7.96 -26.45 -0.64
C GLY A 419 -9.04 -25.70 0.15
N GLN A 420 -10.31 -25.99 -0.13
CA GLN A 420 -11.39 -25.25 0.54
C GLN A 420 -11.46 -25.54 2.05
N HIS A 421 -11.20 -26.79 2.47
CA HIS A 421 -11.28 -27.19 3.87
C HIS A 421 -10.17 -26.55 4.71
N GLY A 422 -8.92 -26.64 4.26
CA GLY A 422 -7.78 -26.05 4.97
C GLY A 422 -7.90 -24.53 5.10
N TYR A 423 -8.35 -23.82 4.06
CA TYR A 423 -8.66 -22.39 4.18
C TYR A 423 -9.78 -22.13 5.19
N THR A 424 -10.86 -22.92 5.17
CA THR A 424 -11.98 -22.77 6.10
C THR A 424 -11.53 -22.92 7.55
N ASP A 425 -10.70 -23.92 7.88
CA ASP A 425 -10.23 -24.15 9.24
C ASP A 425 -9.25 -23.07 9.73
N CYS A 426 -8.32 -22.63 8.87
CA CYS A 426 -7.43 -21.52 9.18
C CYS A 426 -8.21 -20.23 9.42
N ILE A 427 -9.15 -19.90 8.52
CA ILE A 427 -9.97 -18.68 8.65
C ILE A 427 -10.88 -18.76 9.88
N ARG A 428 -11.47 -19.91 10.20
CA ARG A 428 -12.24 -20.08 11.46
C ARG A 428 -11.41 -19.67 12.67
N SER A 429 -10.18 -20.18 12.77
CA SER A 429 -9.26 -19.89 13.87
C SER A 429 -8.91 -18.40 13.96
N ILE A 430 -8.66 -17.76 12.81
CA ILE A 430 -8.35 -16.32 12.73
C ILE A 430 -9.55 -15.48 13.20
N VAL A 431 -10.76 -15.82 12.76
CA VAL A 431 -11.98 -15.09 13.11
C VAL A 431 -12.31 -15.25 14.59
N GLU A 432 -12.18 -16.46 15.15
CA GLU A 432 -12.35 -16.71 16.58
C GLU A 432 -11.35 -15.89 17.43
N ALA A 433 -10.06 -15.89 17.04
CA ALA A 433 -9.05 -15.06 17.69
C ALA A 433 -9.37 -13.56 17.58
N THR A 434 -9.83 -13.12 16.41
CA THR A 434 -10.25 -11.73 16.19
C THR A 434 -11.41 -11.35 17.12
N HIS A 435 -12.43 -12.20 17.25
CA HIS A 435 -13.56 -11.93 18.16
C HIS A 435 -13.12 -11.88 19.62
N LYS A 436 -12.23 -12.77 20.05
CA LYS A 436 -11.66 -12.74 21.41
C LYS A 436 -10.88 -11.46 21.68
N ILE A 437 -9.99 -11.06 20.76
CA ILE A 437 -9.21 -9.82 20.88
C ILE A 437 -10.15 -8.61 20.92
N ARG A 438 -11.16 -8.57 20.04
CA ARG A 438 -12.13 -7.48 20.01
C ARG A 438 -12.88 -7.36 21.34
N ALA A 439 -13.43 -8.46 21.84
CA ALA A 439 -14.15 -8.48 23.12
C ALA A 439 -13.24 -8.08 24.29
N GLY A 440 -11.98 -8.52 24.28
CA GLY A 440 -10.99 -8.14 25.28
C GLY A 440 -10.67 -6.64 25.25
N ILE A 441 -10.50 -6.04 24.06
CA ILE A 441 -10.26 -4.59 23.92
C ILE A 441 -11.50 -3.80 24.36
N GLU A 442 -12.70 -4.24 23.98
CA GLU A 442 -13.97 -3.60 24.39
C GLU A 442 -14.16 -3.63 25.93
N ALA A 443 -13.60 -4.62 26.62
CA ALA A 443 -13.62 -4.72 28.07
C ALA A 443 -12.62 -3.79 28.79
N ILE A 444 -11.64 -3.22 28.08
CA ILE A 444 -10.65 -2.30 28.67
C ILE A 444 -11.24 -0.87 28.69
N PRO A 445 -11.51 -0.25 29.87
CA PRO A 445 -12.30 1.00 29.96
C PRO A 445 -11.70 2.22 29.26
N HIS A 446 -10.41 2.19 28.95
CA HIS A 446 -9.66 3.32 28.40
C HIS A 446 -9.44 3.23 26.90
N LEU A 447 -9.86 2.12 26.28
CA LEU A 447 -9.77 1.89 24.84
C LEU A 447 -11.13 2.03 24.18
N THR A 448 -11.13 2.35 22.89
CA THR A 448 -12.34 2.43 22.09
C THR A 448 -12.03 1.88 20.70
N ILE A 449 -12.83 0.93 20.23
CA ILE A 449 -12.74 0.40 18.87
C ILE A 449 -13.06 1.50 17.86
N LEU A 450 -12.25 1.59 16.81
CA LEU A 450 -12.46 2.47 15.67
C LEU A 450 -13.19 1.70 14.56
N GLY A 451 -14.39 2.17 14.20
CA GLY A 451 -15.20 1.55 13.16
C GLY A 451 -15.97 0.32 13.63
N GLU A 452 -16.44 -0.48 12.67
CA GLU A 452 -17.11 -1.75 12.91
C GLU A 452 -16.29 -2.87 12.25
N PRO A 453 -15.20 -3.33 12.90
CA PRO A 453 -14.34 -4.36 12.34
C PRO A 453 -15.15 -5.63 12.11
N SER A 454 -15.25 -6.04 10.84
CA SER A 454 -16.05 -7.18 10.37
C SER A 454 -15.20 -8.27 9.73
N ALA A 455 -13.87 -8.16 9.86
CA ALA A 455 -12.87 -9.03 9.28
C ALA A 455 -11.72 -9.19 10.29
N SER A 456 -10.48 -9.35 9.85
CA SER A 456 -9.32 -9.70 10.68
C SER A 456 -8.56 -8.53 11.31
N ILE A 457 -8.97 -7.28 11.10
CA ILE A 457 -8.30 -6.10 11.64
C ILE A 457 -9.14 -5.50 12.75
N ILE A 458 -8.49 -5.15 13.86
CA ILE A 458 -9.14 -4.48 14.99
C ILE A 458 -8.35 -3.20 15.26
N ALA A 459 -8.92 -2.06 14.87
CA ALA A 459 -8.38 -0.74 15.16
C ALA A 459 -8.97 -0.18 16.44
N PHE A 460 -8.15 0.48 17.24
CA PHE A 460 -8.58 1.07 18.50
C PHE A 460 -7.78 2.33 18.84
N CYS A 461 -8.36 3.17 19.70
CA CYS A 461 -7.75 4.41 20.18
C CYS A 461 -8.02 4.62 21.67
N SER A 462 -7.42 5.68 22.22
CA SER A 462 -7.64 6.12 23.60
C SER A 462 -7.83 7.63 23.63
N ARG A 463 -8.68 8.10 24.56
CA ARG A 463 -8.81 9.53 24.91
C ARG A 463 -8.09 9.89 26.21
N LYS A 464 -7.53 8.89 26.91
CA LYS A 464 -6.94 9.06 28.24
C LYS A 464 -5.42 9.20 28.22
N PHE A 465 -4.77 8.62 27.21
CA PHE A 465 -3.33 8.66 27.01
C PHE A 465 -3.00 8.67 25.51
N SER A 466 -1.73 8.89 25.16
CA SER A 466 -1.28 8.82 23.78
C SER A 466 -1.32 7.37 23.27
N ILE A 467 -2.13 7.11 22.24
CA ILE A 467 -2.21 5.77 21.63
C ILE A 467 -0.87 5.34 21.00
N TYR A 468 -0.07 6.30 20.54
CA TYR A 468 1.28 6.05 20.04
C TYR A 468 2.25 5.71 21.17
N GLY A 469 2.05 6.29 22.36
CA GLY A 469 2.77 5.89 23.56
C GLY A 469 2.48 4.45 23.95
N LEU A 470 1.20 4.03 23.85
CA LEU A 470 0.83 2.62 24.01
C LEU A 470 1.53 1.73 22.97
N ALA A 471 1.58 2.14 21.71
CA ALA A 471 2.29 1.40 20.67
C ALA A 471 3.78 1.19 21.00
N ASP A 472 4.48 2.25 21.44
CA ASP A 472 5.90 2.18 21.79
C ASP A 472 6.15 1.28 23.01
N ARG A 473 5.26 1.29 24.00
CA ARG A 473 5.34 0.42 25.18
C ARG A 473 5.09 -1.04 24.83
N MET A 474 4.06 -1.31 24.03
CA MET A 474 3.79 -2.63 23.47
C MET A 474 4.99 -3.13 22.64
N ASN A 475 5.64 -2.25 21.88
CA ASN A 475 6.86 -2.58 21.12
C ASN A 475 8.03 -3.01 22.00
N LYS A 476 8.22 -2.39 23.18
CA LYS A 476 9.22 -2.83 24.16
C LYS A 476 8.93 -4.22 24.74
N LEU A 477 7.67 -4.63 24.76
CA LEU A 477 7.23 -5.99 25.10
C LEU A 477 7.29 -6.94 23.90
N GLY A 478 7.81 -6.51 22.75
CA GLY A 478 7.96 -7.29 21.53
C GLY A 478 6.75 -7.25 20.59
N TRP A 479 5.68 -6.50 20.93
CA TRP A 479 4.50 -6.37 20.09
C TRP A 479 4.66 -5.30 19.01
N SER A 480 4.54 -5.68 17.75
CA SER A 480 4.56 -4.73 16.62
C SER A 480 3.14 -4.45 16.15
N LEU A 481 2.58 -3.34 16.62
CA LEU A 481 1.27 -2.82 16.20
C LEU A 481 1.43 -1.80 15.08
N THR A 482 0.40 -1.68 14.23
CA THR A 482 0.42 -0.70 13.15
C THR A 482 -0.18 0.61 13.63
N SER A 483 0.57 1.70 13.53
CA SER A 483 0.10 3.05 13.88
C SER A 483 -0.79 3.64 12.78
N LEU A 484 -1.86 4.32 13.18
CA LEU A 484 -2.86 4.95 12.32
C LEU A 484 -2.93 6.46 12.58
N GLN A 485 -3.51 7.19 11.65
CA GLN A 485 -3.74 8.64 11.77
C GLN A 485 -5.07 9.04 11.11
N ASN A 486 -5.62 10.18 11.56
CA ASN A 486 -6.89 10.74 11.08
C ASN A 486 -8.10 9.78 11.20
N PRO A 487 -8.44 9.30 12.41
CA PRO A 487 -7.96 9.74 13.72
C PRO A 487 -6.72 8.97 14.22
N ALA A 488 -6.07 9.48 15.27
CA ALA A 488 -4.98 8.75 15.93
C ALA A 488 -5.50 7.41 16.47
N GLY A 489 -4.77 6.34 16.16
CA GLY A 489 -5.13 4.98 16.53
C GLY A 489 -3.99 4.01 16.29
N VAL A 490 -4.21 2.76 16.69
CA VAL A 490 -3.38 1.62 16.29
C VAL A 490 -4.30 0.48 15.87
N HIS A 491 -3.78 -0.48 15.11
CA HIS A 491 -4.49 -1.73 14.90
C HIS A 491 -3.60 -2.95 15.09
N ILE A 492 -4.28 -4.07 15.26
CA ILE A 492 -3.74 -5.42 15.08
C ILE A 492 -4.47 -6.09 13.92
N CYS A 493 -3.69 -6.59 12.96
CA CYS A 493 -4.16 -7.44 11.87
C CYS A 493 -3.90 -8.90 12.23
N VAL A 494 -4.96 -9.62 12.58
CA VAL A 494 -4.92 -10.99 13.08
C VAL A 494 -4.58 -11.95 11.93
N THR A 495 -3.60 -12.80 12.17
CA THR A 495 -3.09 -13.82 11.24
C THR A 495 -3.02 -15.18 11.92
N GLN A 496 -2.63 -16.22 11.20
CA GLN A 496 -2.49 -17.56 11.77
C GLN A 496 -1.48 -17.64 12.93
N ASN A 497 -0.50 -16.73 13.00
CA ASN A 497 0.44 -16.70 14.12
C ASN A 497 -0.22 -16.25 15.44
N HIS A 498 -1.28 -15.46 15.37
CA HIS A 498 -2.02 -14.97 16.53
C HIS A 498 -3.00 -16.02 17.09
N THR A 499 -3.30 -17.08 16.33
CA THR A 499 -4.20 -18.16 16.75
C THR A 499 -3.48 -19.23 17.58
N LYS A 500 -2.19 -19.04 17.85
CA LYS A 500 -1.40 -19.93 18.71
C LYS A 500 -1.88 -19.83 20.16
N GLU A 501 -1.77 -20.93 20.88
CA GLU A 501 -2.19 -21.02 22.28
C GLU A 501 -1.51 -19.95 23.14
N GLY A 502 -2.30 -19.21 23.92
CA GLY A 502 -1.84 -18.18 24.86
C GLY A 502 -1.52 -16.81 24.24
N VAL A 503 -1.41 -16.69 22.92
CA VAL A 503 -1.00 -15.42 22.27
C VAL A 503 -2.06 -14.34 22.44
N VAL A 504 -3.35 -14.68 22.30
CA VAL A 504 -4.45 -13.72 22.48
C VAL A 504 -4.54 -13.26 23.94
N GLU A 505 -4.39 -14.20 24.87
CA GLU A 505 -4.45 -13.93 26.30
C GLU A 505 -3.27 -13.06 26.74
N GLU A 506 -2.06 -13.35 26.26
CA GLU A 506 -0.86 -12.55 26.50
C GLU A 506 -1.01 -11.14 25.92
N PHE A 507 -1.51 -11.03 24.68
CA PHE A 507 -1.77 -9.73 24.05
C PHE A 507 -2.67 -8.85 24.92
N LEU A 508 -3.81 -9.39 25.37
CA LEU A 508 -4.79 -8.66 26.16
C LEU A 508 -4.26 -8.31 27.56
N SER A 509 -3.47 -9.20 28.17
CA SER A 509 -2.79 -8.95 29.44
C SER A 509 -1.79 -7.80 29.31
N ASP A 510 -0.87 -7.86 28.35
CA ASP A 510 0.14 -6.83 28.10
C ASP A 510 -0.51 -5.48 27.73
N LEU A 511 -1.58 -5.52 26.93
CA LEU A 511 -2.34 -4.33 26.57
C LEU A 511 -2.99 -3.67 27.78
N THR A 512 -3.57 -4.46 28.68
CA THR A 512 -4.21 -3.96 29.92
C THR A 512 -3.17 -3.34 30.84
N LEU A 513 -2.07 -4.05 31.12
CA LEU A 513 -0.98 -3.55 31.96
C LEU A 513 -0.35 -2.27 31.40
N THR A 514 -0.19 -2.20 30.07
CA THR A 514 0.33 -0.99 29.40
C THR A 514 -0.63 0.19 29.54
N CYS A 515 -1.94 -0.04 29.46
CA CYS A 515 -2.94 1.02 29.71
C CYS A 515 -2.83 1.55 31.14
N GLU A 516 -2.70 0.67 32.13
CA GLU A 516 -2.55 1.03 33.54
C GLU A 516 -1.25 1.80 33.81
N GLU A 517 -0.13 1.35 33.21
CA GLU A 517 1.16 2.02 33.31
C GLU A 517 1.11 3.46 32.77
N LEU A 518 0.47 3.67 31.62
CA LEU A 518 0.34 5.00 31.00
C LEU A 518 -0.58 5.94 31.78
N LEU A 519 -1.58 5.40 32.48
CA LEU A 519 -2.44 6.19 33.36
C LEU A 519 -1.73 6.59 34.64
N ALA A 520 -0.91 5.70 35.21
CA ALA A 520 -0.10 5.99 36.38
C ALA A 520 1.03 6.97 36.07
N ASN A 521 1.63 6.88 34.87
CA ASN A 521 2.77 7.68 34.44
C ASN A 521 2.52 8.40 33.10
N PRO A 522 1.75 9.51 33.09
CA PRO A 522 1.44 10.25 31.86
C PRO A 522 2.68 10.73 31.09
N GLU A 523 3.82 10.95 31.76
CA GLU A 523 5.08 11.36 31.14
C GLU A 523 5.59 10.37 30.10
N LEU A 524 5.29 9.07 30.25
CA LEU A 524 5.64 8.04 29.27
C LEU A 524 4.96 8.26 27.91
N SER A 525 3.78 8.90 27.90
CA SER A 525 3.11 9.28 26.65
C SER A 525 3.83 10.42 25.92
N ILE A 526 4.50 11.31 26.66
CA ILE A 526 5.21 12.48 26.13
C ILE A 526 6.55 12.07 25.53
N GLN A 527 7.21 11.06 26.11
CA GLN A 527 8.50 10.52 25.64
C GLN A 527 8.38 9.57 24.43
N SER A 528 7.17 9.31 23.95
CA SER A 528 6.93 8.42 22.81
C SER A 528 7.50 9.02 21.52
N ARG A 529 8.42 8.30 20.88
CA ARG A 529 9.03 8.70 19.61
C ARG A 529 8.01 8.65 18.49
N THR A 530 7.17 7.62 18.48
CA THR A 530 6.08 7.48 17.50
C THR A 530 5.07 8.61 17.67
N ALA A 531 4.73 9.00 18.90
CA ALA A 531 3.87 10.15 19.15
C ALA A 531 4.49 11.45 18.63
N ALA A 532 5.79 11.68 18.80
CA ALA A 532 6.47 12.86 18.29
C ALA A 532 6.35 12.97 16.76
N ILE A 533 6.60 11.87 16.03
CA ILE A 533 6.52 11.84 14.56
C ILE A 533 5.08 12.09 14.08
N TYR A 534 4.09 11.35 14.60
CA TYR A 534 2.71 11.49 14.15
C TYR A 534 2.06 12.81 14.58
N ASN A 535 2.40 13.32 15.77
CA ASN A 535 1.94 14.64 16.21
C ASN A 535 2.54 15.75 15.33
N MET A 536 3.84 15.68 15.02
CA MET A 536 4.49 16.60 14.08
C MET A 536 3.77 16.55 12.72
N ALA A 537 3.58 15.36 12.15
CA ALA A 537 2.90 15.18 10.87
C ALA A 537 1.45 15.72 10.86
N SER A 538 0.75 15.67 11.99
CA SER A 538 -0.62 16.18 12.11
C SER A 538 -0.72 17.71 12.26
N VAL A 539 0.29 18.34 12.86
CA VAL A 539 0.30 19.79 13.15
C VAL A 539 0.90 20.59 12.00
N VAL A 540 1.85 20.02 11.25
CA VAL A 540 2.52 20.71 10.15
C VAL A 540 1.55 20.93 8.98
N PRO A 541 1.21 22.20 8.63
CA PRO A 541 0.26 22.48 7.55
C PRO A 541 0.78 22.10 6.16
N ASP A 542 2.12 22.05 6.01
CA ASP A 542 2.79 21.70 4.77
C ASP A 542 3.17 20.22 4.75
N LYS A 543 2.36 19.42 4.06
CA LYS A 543 2.59 17.99 3.87
C LYS A 543 3.92 17.69 3.18
N CYS A 544 4.56 18.65 2.51
CA CYS A 544 5.88 18.47 1.91
C CYS A 544 6.96 18.14 2.96
N LEU A 545 6.87 18.63 4.20
CA LEU A 545 7.84 18.28 5.25
C LEU A 545 7.71 16.81 5.67
N VAL A 546 6.49 16.27 5.72
CA VAL A 546 6.26 14.85 6.00
C VAL A 546 6.79 13.97 4.86
N GLU A 547 6.65 14.42 3.61
CA GLU A 547 7.25 13.76 2.45
C GLU A 547 8.79 13.77 2.54
N GLU A 548 9.40 14.90 2.90
CA GLU A 548 10.86 15.02 3.07
C GLU A 548 11.39 14.06 4.15
N VAL A 549 10.75 13.97 5.32
CA VAL A 549 11.11 12.99 6.37
C VAL A 549 10.94 11.55 5.86
N SER A 550 9.89 11.28 5.09
CA SER A 550 9.64 9.96 4.51
C SER A 550 10.72 9.58 3.49
N TYR A 551 11.20 10.54 2.69
CA TYR A 551 12.31 10.32 1.77
C TYR A 551 13.61 10.05 2.52
N MET A 552 13.89 10.77 3.61
CA MET A 552 15.06 10.49 4.43
C MET A 552 15.04 9.08 5.00
N TYR A 553 13.90 8.62 5.52
CA TYR A 553 13.76 7.23 5.98
C TYR A 553 14.07 6.22 4.87
N LEU A 554 13.56 6.45 3.65
CA LEU A 554 13.82 5.57 2.52
C LEU A 554 15.28 5.62 2.08
N ASP A 555 15.90 6.81 2.03
CA ASP A 555 17.32 6.97 1.73
C ASP A 555 18.18 6.21 2.75
N SER A 556 17.84 6.28 4.04
CA SER A 556 18.51 5.54 5.11
C SER A 556 18.41 4.01 4.93
N CYS A 557 17.30 3.49 4.39
CA CYS A 557 17.19 2.06 4.08
C CYS A 557 18.17 1.57 3.00
N TYR A 558 18.65 2.48 2.13
CA TYR A 558 19.63 2.20 1.09
C TYR A 558 21.02 2.78 1.40
N ALA A 559 21.14 3.54 2.49
CA ALA A 559 22.40 4.13 2.91
C ALA A 559 23.32 3.06 3.52
N MET A 560 24.62 3.27 3.35
CA MET A 560 25.62 2.60 4.17
C MET A 560 26.04 3.58 5.27
N PRO A 561 25.99 3.20 6.56
CA PRO A 561 26.43 4.08 7.63
C PRO A 561 27.89 4.47 7.38
N GLN A 562 28.21 5.75 7.62
CA GLN A 562 29.60 6.19 7.48
C GLN A 562 30.48 5.39 8.43
N PRO A 563 31.68 4.95 8.00
CA PRO A 563 32.57 4.22 8.88
C PRO A 563 32.83 5.07 10.12
N LEU A 564 32.68 4.47 11.30
CA LEU A 564 33.11 5.10 12.55
C LEU A 564 34.58 5.48 12.36
N ILE A 565 34.87 6.78 12.29
CA ILE A 565 36.25 7.27 12.16
C ILE A 565 36.93 7.05 13.51
N VAL A 566 37.33 5.81 13.78
CA VAL A 566 38.17 5.44 14.92
C VAL A 566 39.62 5.53 14.44
N GLY A 567 40.14 6.76 14.42
CA GLY A 567 41.58 7.01 14.28
C GLY A 567 42.18 6.82 12.88
N ARG A 568 42.84 7.89 12.43
CA ARG A 568 43.69 8.05 11.22
C ARG A 568 42.96 8.20 9.89
N THR A 569 42.94 9.44 9.44
CA THR A 569 42.69 9.89 8.07
C THR A 569 43.61 9.16 7.08
N LEU A 570 43.02 8.48 6.09
CA LEU A 570 43.71 8.06 4.88
C LEU A 570 43.72 9.23 3.89
N SER A 571 44.91 9.55 3.39
CA SER A 571 45.16 10.58 2.36
C SER A 571 44.38 10.28 1.08
N THR A 572 43.87 11.33 0.44
CA THR A 572 43.09 11.33 -0.82
C THR A 572 43.88 10.90 -2.06
N GLU A 573 45.12 10.44 -1.92
CA GLU A 573 45.92 9.90 -3.02
C GLU A 573 46.05 8.38 -2.88
N GLY A 574 45.28 7.65 -3.70
CA GLY A 574 45.23 6.20 -3.73
C GLY A 574 46.56 5.52 -4.07
N ARG A 575 47.42 5.35 -3.07
CA ARG A 575 48.53 4.39 -3.10
C ARG A 575 48.47 3.49 -1.86
N LYS A 576 48.30 2.19 -2.13
CA LYS A 576 48.52 1.11 -1.16
C LYS A 576 49.87 1.32 -0.46
N ILE A 577 49.86 1.30 0.87
CA ILE A 577 51.03 0.90 1.65
C ILE A 577 50.62 -0.35 2.42
N SER A 578 51.11 -1.49 1.92
CA SER A 578 51.25 -2.72 2.70
C SER A 578 52.20 -2.47 3.86
N LEU A 579 51.79 -2.78 5.09
CA LEU A 579 52.73 -3.06 6.17
C LEU A 579 52.31 -4.35 6.90
N ILE A 580 53.15 -5.36 6.70
CA ILE A 580 53.31 -6.55 7.52
C ILE A 580 53.57 -6.12 8.97
N GLY A 581 52.90 -6.77 9.94
CA GLY A 581 53.37 -6.76 11.33
C GLY A 581 52.30 -7.01 12.39
N GLY A 582 52.35 -8.20 13.00
CA GLY A 582 52.05 -8.36 14.43
C GLY A 582 50.72 -9.02 14.79
N ILE A 583 50.75 -10.35 14.90
CA ILE A 583 49.82 -11.14 15.73
C ILE A 583 49.85 -10.59 17.18
N PRO A 584 48.71 -10.32 17.85
CA PRO A 584 48.69 -10.14 19.30
C PRO A 584 48.76 -11.51 19.98
N PRO A 585 49.62 -11.73 21.00
CA PRO A 585 49.75 -13.02 21.63
C PRO A 585 48.53 -13.34 22.48
N PHE A 586 48.07 -14.59 22.37
CA PHE A 586 47.15 -15.24 23.30
C PHE A 586 47.67 -15.12 24.74
N SER A 587 46.89 -14.49 25.62
CA SER A 587 47.08 -14.60 27.07
C SER A 587 46.38 -15.87 27.58
N GLY A 588 47.07 -17.00 27.47
CA GLY A 588 46.70 -18.24 28.15
C GLY A 588 47.58 -18.46 29.37
N ASN A 589 47.03 -18.27 30.57
CA ASN A 589 47.66 -18.69 31.82
C ASN A 589 46.66 -19.56 32.59
N ALA A 590 46.78 -20.87 32.44
CA ALA A 590 46.44 -21.86 33.47
C ALA A 590 46.81 -23.27 32.98
N PHE A 591 47.70 -23.92 33.74
CA PHE A 591 47.85 -25.38 33.87
C PHE A 591 48.32 -26.17 32.64
N VAL A 592 49.56 -26.64 32.63
CA VAL A 592 49.97 -27.93 33.22
C VAL A 592 51.50 -28.05 33.11
N SER A 593 52.09 -28.38 34.25
CA SER A 593 53.48 -28.71 34.49
C SER A 593 53.91 -30.04 33.86
N GLN A 594 55.23 -30.17 33.66
CA GLN A 594 56.00 -31.42 33.54
C GLN A 594 55.86 -32.21 32.23
N LEU A 595 56.91 -32.18 31.41
CA LEU A 595 57.88 -33.28 31.30
C LEU A 595 58.94 -32.94 30.23
N LYS A 596 60.13 -32.53 30.70
CA LYS A 596 61.37 -32.80 29.98
C LYS A 596 61.80 -34.22 30.33
N SER A 597 62.33 -34.91 29.32
CA SER A 597 63.18 -36.11 29.35
C SER A 597 62.57 -37.40 29.91
N GLN A 598 61.93 -38.18 29.04
CA GLN A 598 62.54 -39.37 28.42
C GLN A 598 61.83 -39.68 27.10
#